data_AF-A0A5C4J273-F1
#
_entry.id   AF-A0A5C4J273-F1
#
_cell.length_a   1.000
_cell.length_b   1.000
_cell.length_c   1.000
_cell.angle_alpha   90.00
_cell.angle_beta   90.00
_cell.angle_gamma   90.00
#
_symmetry.space_group_name_H-M   'P 1'
#
loop_
_entity.id
_entity.type
_entity.pdbx_description
1 polymer ?
#
loop_
_entity_poly.entity_id
_entity_poly.type
_entity_poly.pdbx_seq_one_letter_code
_entity_poly.pdbx_strand_id
1 'polypeptide(L)'
;MSAANELRPEDSFWNLISVYLRMERLRRGLSQSQVAEIIQADKQRVANTEAGRLNMTSVQAEQLDEAWGTLFRVLRKYAVTLGRDQEWWKQLIDFETGALIIKSYISKYIPVPFQTETYARHLLTARRGVRDIEAAVKGRMARSSLLLDQLPKLDLWALIDEEALDPPIPSEAKREQLQVLLDLTERTSVRIIPARTWHIGGEGNFELITTSTGANVGYMWAQLGGRLVHDAPEVRELALRYDRIGAKALTEQGSRELIEQRLERLNEHRVAQEQQIRHG
;
A
#
# COMPACT_ATOMS: atom_id res chain seq x y z
N MET A 1 -3.47 -9.02 34.60
CA MET A 1 -2.74 -10.05 33.82
C MET A 1 -1.64 -9.34 33.04
N SER A 2 -0.45 -9.96 32.86
CA SER A 2 0.64 -9.31 32.11
C SER A 2 0.28 -9.29 30.62
N ALA A 3 0.54 -8.19 29.91
CA ALA A 3 0.29 -8.07 28.46
C ALA A 3 0.92 -9.20 27.64
N ALA A 4 2.00 -9.81 28.12
CA ALA A 4 2.61 -10.98 27.50
C ALA A 4 1.66 -12.21 27.48
N ASN A 5 0.80 -12.38 28.50
CA ASN A 5 -0.12 -13.53 28.61
C ASN A 5 -1.33 -13.42 27.65
N GLU A 6 -1.61 -12.23 27.13
CA GLU A 6 -2.73 -11.98 26.21
C GLU A 6 -2.31 -12.10 24.74
N LEU A 7 -1.01 -12.23 24.46
CA LEU A 7 -0.48 -12.42 23.11
C LEU A 7 -0.86 -13.78 22.53
N ARG A 8 -1.47 -13.74 21.35
CA ARG A 8 -1.83 -14.91 20.56
C ARG A 8 -0.79 -15.16 19.46
N PRO A 9 -0.09 -16.31 19.45
CA PRO A 9 0.95 -16.59 18.46
C PRO A 9 0.42 -16.69 17.03
N GLU A 10 -0.87 -16.99 16.84
CA GLU A 10 -1.53 -17.10 15.53
C GLU A 10 -1.79 -15.75 14.83
N ASP A 11 -1.75 -14.63 15.57
CA ASP A 11 -2.10 -13.31 15.04
C ASP A 11 -0.96 -12.69 14.20
N SER A 12 0.30 -13.03 14.48
CA SER A 12 1.46 -12.61 13.70
C SER A 12 2.69 -13.47 14.00
N PHE A 13 3.63 -13.55 13.05
CA PHE A 13 4.92 -14.20 13.30
C PHE A 13 5.74 -13.50 14.41
N TRP A 14 5.57 -12.19 14.60
CA TRP A 14 6.21 -11.48 15.71
C TRP A 14 5.61 -11.86 17.07
N ASN A 15 4.29 -12.10 17.13
CA ASN A 15 3.66 -12.66 18.32
C ASN A 15 4.13 -14.08 18.58
N LEU A 16 4.24 -14.91 17.53
CA LEU A 16 4.81 -16.25 17.65
C LEU A 16 6.23 -16.20 18.23
N ILE A 17 7.10 -15.33 17.72
CA ILE A 17 8.47 -15.14 18.25
C ILE A 17 8.44 -14.70 19.71
N SER A 18 7.57 -13.74 20.07
CA SER A 18 7.45 -13.21 21.43
C SER A 18 6.99 -14.28 22.43
N VAL A 19 5.98 -15.07 22.05
CA VAL A 19 5.46 -16.18 22.85
C VAL A 19 6.50 -17.29 22.94
N TYR A 20 7.17 -17.64 21.84
CA TYR A 20 8.20 -18.66 21.79
C TYR A 20 9.43 -18.30 22.63
N LEU A 21 9.88 -17.03 22.59
CA LEU A 21 10.94 -16.52 23.48
C LEU A 21 10.62 -16.76 24.95
N ARG A 22 9.40 -16.39 25.36
CA ARG A 22 8.95 -16.60 26.73
C ARG A 22 8.88 -18.08 27.10
N MET A 23 8.39 -18.93 26.19
CA MET A 23 8.32 -20.38 26.41
C MET A 23 9.71 -20.98 26.59
N GLU A 24 10.67 -20.67 25.71
CA GLU A 24 12.03 -21.17 25.79
C GLU A 24 12.76 -20.69 27.06
N ARG A 25 12.52 -19.43 27.46
CA ARG A 25 13.02 -18.88 28.73
C ARG A 25 12.48 -19.65 29.93
N LEU A 26 11.17 -19.82 30.02
CA LEU A 26 10.52 -20.52 31.14
C LEU A 26 10.93 -21.99 31.21
N ARG A 27 11.03 -22.67 30.06
CA ARG A 27 11.50 -24.07 29.96
C ARG A 27 12.92 -24.25 30.51
N ARG A 28 13.77 -23.23 30.39
CA ARG A 28 15.15 -23.22 30.92
C ARG A 28 15.26 -22.68 32.35
N GLY A 29 14.15 -22.27 32.96
CA GLY A 29 14.14 -21.69 34.31
C GLY A 29 14.85 -20.34 34.40
N LEU A 30 15.01 -19.62 33.28
CA LEU A 30 15.75 -18.35 33.24
C LEU A 30 14.86 -17.16 33.60
N SER A 31 15.42 -16.20 34.32
CA SER A 31 14.84 -14.87 34.52
C SER A 31 15.01 -14.01 33.27
N GLN A 32 14.20 -12.95 33.14
CA GLN A 32 14.34 -12.00 32.04
C GLN A 32 15.71 -11.30 32.02
N SER A 33 16.32 -11.07 33.19
CA SER A 33 17.67 -10.50 33.30
C SER A 33 18.73 -11.45 32.75
N GLN A 34 18.63 -12.75 33.03
CA GLN A 34 19.57 -13.75 32.50
C GLN A 34 19.45 -13.90 30.98
N VAL A 35 18.25 -13.77 30.42
CA VAL A 35 18.08 -13.71 28.95
C VAL A 35 18.70 -12.43 28.39
N ALA A 36 18.57 -11.32 29.11
CA ALA A 36 19.15 -10.04 28.71
C ALA A 36 20.68 -10.10 28.61
N GLU A 37 21.34 -10.82 29.52
CA GLU A 37 22.78 -11.10 29.46
C GLU A 37 23.18 -11.85 28.18
N ILE A 38 22.42 -12.89 27.79
CA ILE A 38 22.67 -13.66 26.57
C ILE A 38 22.60 -12.79 25.32
N ILE A 39 21.57 -11.92 25.26
CA ILE A 39 21.34 -11.07 24.10
C ILE A 39 22.01 -9.69 24.19
N GLN A 40 22.89 -9.51 25.19
CA GLN A 40 23.62 -8.28 25.47
C GLN A 40 22.72 -7.03 25.50
N ALA A 41 21.59 -7.13 26.20
CA ALA A 41 20.60 -6.06 26.35
C ALA A 41 20.18 -5.88 27.81
N ASP A 42 19.25 -4.96 28.06
CA ASP A 42 18.63 -4.79 29.38
C ASP A 42 17.39 -5.69 29.58
N LYS A 43 16.99 -5.88 30.84
CA LYS A 43 15.80 -6.66 31.21
C LYS A 43 14.52 -6.13 30.56
N GLN A 44 14.40 -4.81 30.40
CA GLN A 44 13.20 -4.16 29.86
C GLN A 44 13.01 -4.49 28.37
N ARG A 45 14.11 -4.61 27.60
CA ARG A 45 14.13 -5.07 26.22
C ARG A 45 13.53 -6.47 26.10
N VAL A 46 13.94 -7.40 26.97
CA VAL A 46 13.38 -8.76 27.01
C VAL A 46 11.89 -8.71 27.36
N ALA A 47 11.52 -7.97 28.41
CA ALA A 47 10.12 -7.84 28.84
C ALA A 47 9.22 -7.25 27.75
N ASN A 48 9.68 -6.22 27.02
CA ASN A 48 8.96 -5.61 25.91
C ASN A 48 8.89 -6.52 24.68
N THR A 49 9.93 -7.34 24.44
CA THR A 49 9.91 -8.34 23.36
C THR A 49 8.91 -9.44 23.69
N GLU A 50 8.91 -9.99 24.91
CA GLU A 50 7.91 -10.98 25.35
C GLU A 50 6.47 -10.43 25.37
N ALA A 51 6.32 -9.12 25.55
CA ALA A 51 5.04 -8.42 25.50
C ALA A 51 4.65 -7.95 24.08
N GLY A 52 5.40 -8.33 23.03
CA GLY A 52 5.08 -7.99 21.65
C GLY A 52 5.17 -6.49 21.31
N ARG A 53 5.78 -5.68 22.20
CA ARG A 53 5.97 -4.24 21.98
C ARG A 53 7.23 -3.92 21.19
N LEU A 54 8.17 -4.86 21.15
CA LEU A 54 9.44 -4.72 20.48
C LEU A 54 9.77 -5.99 19.69
N ASN A 55 10.13 -5.81 18.42
CA ASN A 55 10.55 -6.92 17.57
C ASN A 55 11.99 -7.33 17.87
N MET A 56 12.24 -8.64 17.82
CA MET A 56 13.58 -9.23 17.99
C MET A 56 14.49 -8.84 16.82
N THR A 57 15.71 -8.38 17.11
CA THR A 57 16.68 -8.04 16.05
C THR A 57 17.34 -9.30 15.48
N SER A 58 18.02 -9.16 14.34
CA SER A 58 18.81 -10.25 13.77
C SER A 58 19.91 -10.72 14.70
N VAL A 59 20.61 -9.78 15.35
CA VAL A 59 21.69 -10.08 16.32
C VAL A 59 21.16 -10.84 17.53
N GLN A 60 20.04 -10.40 18.10
CA GLN A 60 19.41 -11.07 19.24
C GLN A 60 18.95 -12.49 18.86
N ALA A 61 18.37 -12.66 17.67
CA ALA A 61 17.97 -13.97 17.18
C ALA A 61 19.17 -14.91 17.01
N GLU A 62 20.30 -14.41 16.51
CA GLU A 62 21.54 -15.18 16.37
C GLU A 62 22.14 -15.58 17.72
N GLN A 63 22.24 -14.65 18.67
CA GLN A 63 22.72 -14.92 20.03
C GLN A 63 21.88 -15.99 20.74
N LEU A 64 20.54 -15.93 20.59
CA LEU A 64 19.65 -16.93 21.18
C LEU A 64 19.78 -18.29 20.50
N ASP A 65 19.87 -18.33 19.16
CA ASP A 65 20.04 -19.59 18.44
C ASP A 65 21.38 -20.27 18.78
N GLU A 66 22.45 -19.48 18.90
CA GLU A 66 23.77 -19.98 19.28
C GLU A 66 23.79 -20.48 20.74
N ALA A 67 23.13 -19.77 21.66
CA ALA A 67 23.06 -20.17 23.06
C ALA A 67 22.13 -21.38 23.31
N TRP A 68 21.03 -21.49 22.57
CA TRP A 68 19.92 -22.39 22.92
C TRP A 68 19.59 -23.46 21.89
N GLY A 69 20.20 -23.43 20.70
CA GLY A 69 19.89 -24.36 19.60
C GLY A 69 18.48 -24.20 19.04
N THR A 70 17.95 -22.97 19.05
CA THR A 70 16.60 -22.62 18.59
C THR A 70 16.58 -22.21 17.12
N LEU A 71 15.42 -21.74 16.63
CA LEU A 71 15.22 -21.31 15.25
C LEU A 71 14.76 -19.84 15.13
N PHE A 72 15.14 -18.96 16.05
CA PHE A 72 14.77 -17.54 16.03
C PHE A 72 15.21 -16.82 14.76
N ARG A 73 16.38 -17.12 14.18
CA ARG A 73 16.81 -16.55 12.89
C ARG A 73 15.83 -16.89 11.77
N VAL A 74 15.38 -18.14 11.71
CA VAL A 74 14.43 -18.61 10.68
C VAL A 74 13.05 -18.03 10.92
N LEU A 75 12.56 -18.07 12.16
CA LEU A 75 11.27 -17.47 12.54
C LEU A 75 11.25 -15.98 12.25
N ARG A 76 12.33 -15.25 12.55
CA ARG A 76 12.48 -13.84 12.22
C ARG A 76 12.45 -13.60 10.72
N LYS A 77 13.14 -14.44 9.93
CA LYS A 77 13.10 -14.33 8.46
C LYS A 77 11.66 -14.47 7.97
N TYR A 78 10.91 -15.43 8.47
CA TYR A 78 9.48 -15.54 8.16
C TYR A 78 8.67 -14.34 8.66
N ALA A 79 8.97 -13.80 9.83
CA ALA A 79 8.29 -12.61 10.34
C ALA A 79 8.52 -11.36 9.49
N VAL A 80 9.73 -11.18 8.96
CA VAL A 80 10.07 -10.06 8.09
C VAL A 80 9.54 -10.27 6.66
N THR A 81 9.57 -11.51 6.15
CA THR A 81 9.27 -11.81 4.74
C THR A 81 7.79 -12.12 4.50
N LEU A 82 7.16 -12.84 5.44
CA LEU A 82 5.77 -13.32 5.36
C LEU A 82 4.86 -12.71 6.43
N GLY A 83 5.41 -11.93 7.37
CA GLY A 83 4.61 -11.22 8.36
C GLY A 83 3.51 -10.43 7.68
N ARG A 84 2.25 -10.77 8.02
CA ARG A 84 1.15 -9.83 7.89
C ARG A 84 1.46 -8.71 8.88
N ASP A 85 2.23 -7.73 8.44
CA ASP A 85 2.53 -6.58 9.27
C ASP A 85 1.20 -5.88 9.49
N GLN A 86 0.54 -6.04 10.64
CA GLN A 86 -0.75 -5.39 10.89
C GLN A 86 -0.65 -3.86 10.76
N GLU A 87 0.58 -3.36 10.80
CA GLU A 87 0.97 -1.96 10.66
C GLU A 87 1.42 -1.57 9.24
N TRP A 88 1.22 -2.46 8.25
CA TRP A 88 1.57 -2.22 6.84
C TRP A 88 1.07 -0.86 6.32
N TRP A 89 -0.08 -0.41 6.83
CA TRP A 89 -0.68 0.87 6.47
C TRP A 89 0.14 2.07 6.96
N LYS A 90 0.62 2.06 8.22
CA LYS A 90 1.47 3.16 8.71
C LYS A 90 2.82 3.13 8.03
N GLN A 91 3.42 1.95 7.83
CA GLN A 91 4.69 1.84 7.12
C GLN A 91 4.60 2.37 5.69
N LEU A 92 3.51 2.07 4.97
CA LEU A 92 3.27 2.64 3.65
C LEU A 92 3.22 4.18 3.70
N ILE A 93 2.46 4.76 4.64
CA ILE A 93 2.39 6.21 4.82
C ILE A 93 3.77 6.81 5.16
N ASP A 94 4.58 6.13 5.97
CA ASP A 94 5.92 6.58 6.32
C ASP A 94 6.82 6.62 5.07
N PHE A 95 6.75 5.59 4.21
CA PHE A 95 7.46 5.58 2.94
C PHE A 95 6.97 6.67 1.99
N GLU A 96 5.66 6.90 1.91
CA GLU A 96 5.05 7.94 1.08
C GLU A 96 5.38 9.36 1.53
N THR A 97 5.48 9.61 2.84
CA THR A 97 5.80 10.94 3.40
C THR A 97 7.24 11.36 3.11
N GLY A 98 8.14 10.38 2.95
CA GLY A 98 9.55 10.61 2.64
C GLY A 98 9.93 10.27 1.20
N ALA A 99 8.95 10.11 0.30
CA ALA A 99 9.16 9.67 -1.06
C ALA A 99 9.71 10.79 -1.97
N LEU A 100 10.61 10.43 -2.89
CA LEU A 100 11.00 11.25 -4.02
C LEU A 100 10.24 10.85 -5.29
N ILE A 101 9.93 9.56 -5.44
CA ILE A 101 9.22 9.03 -6.61
C ILE A 101 8.21 7.99 -6.13
N ILE A 102 6.98 8.08 -6.61
CA ILE A 102 5.98 7.02 -6.48
C ILE A 102 5.48 6.66 -7.88
N LYS A 103 5.65 5.39 -8.24
CA LYS A 103 5.14 4.80 -9.47
C LYS A 103 4.03 3.82 -9.15
N SER A 104 2.80 4.12 -9.54
CA SER A 104 1.62 3.27 -9.29
C SER A 104 1.16 2.61 -10.58
N TYR A 105 0.88 1.31 -10.52
CA TYR A 105 0.08 0.61 -11.53
C TYR A 105 -1.24 0.17 -10.90
N ILE A 106 -2.36 0.66 -11.46
CA ILE A 106 -3.71 0.32 -11.00
C ILE A 106 -4.60 -0.06 -12.18
N SER A 107 -5.26 -1.22 -12.09
CA SER A 107 -6.10 -1.76 -13.17
C SER A 107 -7.56 -1.30 -13.19
N LYS A 108 -8.20 -1.20 -12.03
CA LYS A 108 -9.68 -1.11 -11.96
C LYS A 108 -10.24 0.17 -11.37
N TYR A 109 -9.38 1.04 -10.87
CA TYR A 109 -9.78 2.30 -10.27
C TYR A 109 -8.67 3.34 -10.43
N ILE A 110 -9.03 4.60 -10.26
CA ILE A 110 -8.07 5.70 -10.33
C ILE A 110 -7.21 5.70 -9.04
N PRO A 111 -5.88 5.86 -9.09
CA PRO A 111 -5.04 5.84 -7.88
C PRO A 111 -5.43 6.94 -6.89
N VAL A 112 -5.23 6.69 -5.58
CA VAL A 112 -5.64 7.56 -4.47
C VAL A 112 -5.35 9.06 -4.66
N PRO A 113 -4.12 9.50 -5.03
CA PRO A 113 -3.81 10.93 -5.17
C PRO A 113 -4.65 11.63 -6.25
N PHE A 114 -5.24 10.88 -7.18
CA PHE A 114 -6.05 11.45 -8.25
C PHE A 114 -7.56 11.35 -7.97
N GLN A 115 -7.99 10.74 -6.86
CA GLN A 115 -9.42 10.53 -6.58
C GLN A 115 -10.11 11.79 -6.05
N THR A 116 -11.34 12.03 -6.49
CA THR A 116 -12.26 12.97 -5.82
C THR A 116 -12.91 12.33 -4.61
N GLU A 117 -13.47 13.14 -3.71
CA GLU A 117 -14.19 12.63 -2.55
C GLU A 117 -15.41 11.80 -2.99
N THR A 118 -16.17 12.28 -3.97
CA THR A 118 -17.34 11.59 -4.51
C THR A 118 -16.97 10.21 -5.08
N TYR A 119 -15.89 10.13 -5.86
CA TYR A 119 -15.39 8.87 -6.40
C TYR A 119 -14.93 7.92 -5.30
N ALA A 120 -14.11 8.43 -4.37
CA ALA A 120 -13.60 7.68 -3.24
C ALA A 120 -14.72 7.07 -2.40
N ARG A 121 -15.79 7.84 -2.18
CA ARG A 121 -17.00 7.42 -1.47
C ARG A 121 -17.70 6.27 -2.20
N HIS A 122 -17.98 6.39 -3.49
CA HIS A 122 -18.57 5.29 -4.27
C HIS A 122 -17.73 4.02 -4.23
N LEU A 123 -16.41 4.14 -4.40
CA LEU A 123 -15.48 3.00 -4.35
C LEU A 123 -15.49 2.32 -2.96
N LEU A 124 -15.48 3.10 -1.88
CA LEU A 124 -15.49 2.59 -0.52
C LEU A 124 -16.84 1.98 -0.12
N THR A 125 -17.96 2.55 -0.57
CA THR A 125 -19.29 1.99 -0.35
C THR A 125 -19.47 0.64 -1.05
N ALA A 126 -18.88 0.46 -2.24
CA ALA A 126 -18.89 -0.83 -2.93
C ALA A 126 -18.05 -1.91 -2.22
N ARG A 127 -17.10 -1.52 -1.36
CA ARG A 127 -16.24 -2.44 -0.61
C ARG A 127 -16.98 -2.98 0.61
N ARG A 128 -17.34 -4.27 0.58
CA ARG A 128 -17.90 -4.96 1.76
C ARG A 128 -16.92 -4.91 2.94
N GLY A 129 -17.43 -4.60 4.13
CA GLY A 129 -16.67 -4.63 5.39
C GLY A 129 -16.13 -3.29 5.89
N VAL A 130 -16.36 -2.18 5.18
CA VAL A 130 -16.07 -0.84 5.71
C VAL A 130 -17.14 -0.46 6.73
N ARG A 131 -16.75 -0.33 8.02
CA ARG A 131 -17.68 -0.06 9.13
C ARG A 131 -18.12 1.42 9.19
N ASP A 132 -17.19 2.32 8.87
CA ASP A 132 -17.41 3.76 8.87
C ASP A 132 -16.89 4.33 7.54
N ILE A 133 -17.83 4.64 6.65
CA ILE A 133 -17.52 5.16 5.31
C ILE A 133 -16.95 6.57 5.41
N GLU A 134 -17.46 7.42 6.30
CA GLU A 134 -16.99 8.81 6.43
C GLU A 134 -15.54 8.85 6.91
N ALA A 135 -15.21 8.08 7.94
CA ALA A 135 -13.85 7.98 8.43
C ALA A 135 -12.89 7.43 7.37
N ALA A 136 -13.34 6.43 6.59
CA ALA A 136 -12.54 5.85 5.51
C ALA A 136 -12.32 6.84 4.34
N VAL A 137 -13.35 7.59 3.95
CA VAL A 137 -13.25 8.65 2.94
C VAL A 137 -12.31 9.75 3.42
N LYS A 138 -12.48 10.23 4.66
CA LYS A 138 -11.60 11.23 5.26
C LYS A 138 -10.14 10.79 5.28
N GLY A 139 -9.85 9.55 5.71
CA GLY A 139 -8.49 9.01 5.72
C GLY A 139 -7.89 8.90 4.31
N ARG A 140 -8.71 8.53 3.32
CA ARG A 140 -8.30 8.46 1.92
C ARG A 140 -8.01 9.82 1.31
N MET A 141 -8.83 10.84 1.60
CA MET A 141 -8.59 12.21 1.14
C MET A 141 -7.42 12.87 1.86
N ALA A 142 -7.20 12.58 3.14
CA ALA A 142 -6.00 13.01 3.86
C ALA A 142 -4.73 12.44 3.22
N ARG A 143 -4.73 11.16 2.83
CA ARG A 143 -3.61 10.55 2.08
C ARG A 143 -3.44 11.18 0.70
N SER A 144 -4.52 11.49 -0.01
CA SER A 144 -4.45 12.19 -1.31
C SER A 144 -3.77 13.56 -1.16
N SER A 145 -4.24 14.39 -0.22
CA SER A 145 -3.63 15.71 0.07
C SER A 145 -2.15 15.57 0.44
N LEU A 146 -1.82 14.64 1.35
CA LEU A 146 -0.45 14.40 1.78
C LEU A 146 0.51 14.14 0.61
N LEU A 147 0.07 13.42 -0.42
CA LEU A 147 0.88 13.15 -1.61
C LEU A 147 0.96 14.38 -2.54
N LEU A 148 -0.18 15.04 -2.80
CA LEU A 148 -0.24 16.19 -3.70
C LEU A 148 0.48 17.43 -3.15
N ASP A 149 0.49 17.61 -1.82
CA ASP A 149 1.17 18.72 -1.13
C ASP A 149 2.70 18.62 -1.22
N GLN A 150 3.24 17.43 -1.54
CA GLN A 150 4.67 17.21 -1.75
C GLN A 150 5.14 17.59 -3.16
N LEU A 151 4.23 17.83 -4.11
CA LEU A 151 4.60 18.25 -5.46
C LEU A 151 5.20 19.68 -5.44
N PRO A 152 6.24 19.97 -6.24
CA PRO A 152 6.88 19.11 -7.25
C PRO A 152 8.12 18.35 -6.72
N LYS A 153 8.33 18.27 -5.40
CA LYS A 153 9.48 17.52 -4.83
C LYS A 153 9.30 16.01 -4.94
N LEU A 154 8.05 15.57 -4.95
CA LEU A 154 7.64 14.20 -5.22
C LEU A 154 7.26 14.07 -6.70
N ASP A 155 7.81 13.06 -7.38
CA ASP A 155 7.39 12.66 -8.71
C ASP A 155 6.31 11.58 -8.63
N LEU A 156 5.09 11.89 -9.08
CA LEU A 156 3.99 10.93 -9.16
C LEU A 156 3.83 10.41 -10.60
N TRP A 157 3.89 9.09 -10.74
CA TRP A 157 3.73 8.40 -12.01
C TRP A 157 2.64 7.33 -11.92
N ALA A 158 1.68 7.36 -12.82
CA ALA A 158 0.52 6.47 -12.81
C ALA A 158 0.34 5.77 -14.16
N LEU A 159 0.32 4.45 -14.11
CA LEU A 159 -0.14 3.57 -15.17
C LEU A 159 -1.55 3.10 -14.80
N ILE A 160 -2.53 3.47 -15.61
CA ILE A 160 -3.96 3.23 -15.34
C ILE A 160 -4.58 2.51 -16.52
N ASP A 161 -5.24 1.36 -16.32
CA ASP A 161 -5.98 0.73 -17.40
C ASP A 161 -7.21 1.57 -17.77
N GLU A 162 -7.52 1.69 -19.05
CA GLU A 162 -8.62 2.52 -19.56
C GLU A 162 -9.97 2.18 -18.91
N GLU A 163 -10.19 0.93 -18.52
CA GLU A 163 -11.39 0.49 -17.80
C GLU A 163 -11.62 1.25 -16.48
N ALA A 164 -10.58 1.80 -15.85
CA ALA A 164 -10.72 2.60 -14.64
C ALA A 164 -11.34 3.99 -14.88
N LEU A 165 -11.38 4.46 -16.14
CA LEU A 165 -11.96 5.75 -16.53
C LEU A 165 -13.49 5.72 -16.67
N ASP A 166 -14.10 4.53 -16.72
CA ASP A 166 -15.57 4.37 -16.80
C ASP A 166 -16.10 3.45 -15.69
N PRO A 167 -15.95 3.85 -14.42
CA PRO A 167 -16.50 3.10 -13.30
C PRO A 167 -18.05 3.13 -13.30
N PRO A 168 -18.70 2.14 -12.68
CA PRO A 168 -20.16 2.09 -12.55
C PRO A 168 -20.68 3.05 -11.47
N ILE A 169 -20.47 4.36 -11.64
CA ILE A 169 -20.93 5.44 -10.76
C ILE A 169 -21.75 6.48 -11.58
N PRO A 170 -22.49 7.40 -10.95
CA PRO A 170 -23.24 8.44 -11.66
C PRO A 170 -22.35 9.26 -12.59
N SER A 171 -22.89 9.68 -13.75
CA SER A 171 -22.13 10.44 -14.75
C SER A 171 -21.56 11.75 -14.21
N GLU A 172 -22.23 12.39 -13.25
CA GLU A 172 -21.75 13.58 -12.55
C GLU A 172 -20.41 13.32 -11.83
N ALA A 173 -20.36 12.25 -11.04
CA ALA A 173 -19.17 11.83 -10.31
C ALA A 173 -18.05 11.38 -11.27
N LYS A 174 -18.39 10.73 -12.39
CA LYS A 174 -17.41 10.40 -13.44
C LYS A 174 -16.76 11.65 -14.03
N ARG A 175 -17.57 12.65 -14.37
CA ARG A 175 -17.08 13.90 -14.95
C ARG A 175 -16.18 14.65 -13.98
N GLU A 176 -16.63 14.82 -12.74
CA GLU A 176 -15.84 15.44 -11.67
C GLU A 176 -14.47 14.74 -11.53
N GLN A 177 -14.50 13.41 -11.48
CA GLN A 177 -13.31 12.60 -11.35
C GLN A 177 -12.36 12.72 -12.55
N LEU A 178 -12.88 12.65 -13.78
CA LEU A 178 -12.04 12.76 -14.98
C LEU A 178 -11.47 14.18 -15.14
N GLN A 179 -12.20 15.21 -14.72
CA GLN A 179 -11.69 16.58 -14.72
C GLN A 179 -10.50 16.72 -13.78
N VAL A 180 -10.61 16.24 -12.54
CA VAL A 180 -9.48 16.28 -11.58
C VAL A 180 -8.29 15.47 -12.08
N LEU A 181 -8.53 14.31 -12.68
CA LEU A 181 -7.46 13.51 -13.29
C LEU A 181 -6.76 14.27 -14.42
N LEU A 182 -7.53 14.93 -15.29
CA LEU A 182 -7.02 15.75 -16.40
C LEU A 182 -6.16 16.89 -15.88
N ASP A 183 -6.64 17.65 -14.90
CA ASP A 183 -5.93 18.80 -14.32
C ASP A 183 -4.59 18.37 -13.70
N LEU A 184 -4.55 17.19 -13.07
CA LEU A 184 -3.33 16.65 -12.45
C LEU A 184 -2.31 16.13 -13.47
N THR A 185 -2.68 15.89 -14.72
CA THR A 185 -1.72 15.50 -15.78
C THR A 185 -0.69 16.60 -16.08
N GLU A 186 -0.98 17.86 -15.74
CA GLU A 186 -0.02 18.98 -15.88
C GLU A 186 1.14 18.92 -14.88
N ARG A 187 0.96 18.19 -13.77
CA ARG A 187 1.90 18.17 -12.63
C ARG A 187 2.43 16.77 -12.33
N THR A 188 1.95 15.76 -13.04
CA THR A 188 2.22 14.34 -12.77
C THR A 188 2.25 13.56 -14.08
N SER A 189 2.92 12.40 -14.09
CA SER A 189 2.91 11.51 -15.25
C SER A 189 1.71 10.57 -15.17
N VAL A 190 0.70 10.76 -16.01
CA VAL A 190 -0.44 9.84 -16.13
C VAL A 190 -0.44 9.23 -17.51
N ARG A 191 -0.39 7.90 -17.57
CA ARG A 191 -0.45 7.16 -18.83
C ARG A 191 -1.51 6.07 -18.77
N ILE A 192 -2.39 6.07 -19.79
CA ILE A 192 -3.49 5.13 -19.90
C ILE A 192 -3.07 3.92 -20.73
N ILE A 193 -3.34 2.72 -20.25
CA ILE A 193 -3.24 1.49 -21.03
C ILE A 193 -4.56 1.32 -21.80
N PRO A 194 -4.55 1.30 -23.15
CA PRO A 194 -5.76 1.15 -23.93
C PRO A 194 -6.52 -0.13 -23.60
N ALA A 195 -7.85 -0.07 -23.61
CA ALA A 195 -8.72 -1.20 -23.36
C ALA A 195 -8.38 -2.38 -24.28
N ARG A 196 -8.64 -3.60 -23.80
CA ARG A 196 -8.36 -4.86 -24.53
C ARG A 196 -6.87 -5.11 -24.84
N THR A 197 -5.96 -4.39 -24.22
CA THR A 197 -4.51 -4.66 -24.31
C THR A 197 -4.11 -5.67 -23.23
N TRP A 198 -3.50 -6.79 -23.63
CA TRP A 198 -2.94 -7.73 -22.66
C TRP A 198 -1.56 -7.27 -22.19
N HIS A 199 -1.36 -7.23 -20.88
CA HIS A 199 -0.08 -6.95 -20.23
C HIS A 199 0.05 -7.73 -18.92
N ILE A 200 1.26 -7.78 -18.40
CA ILE A 200 1.64 -8.59 -17.21
C ILE A 200 1.16 -8.00 -15.86
N GLY A 201 0.31 -6.98 -15.92
CA GLY A 201 -0.26 -6.31 -14.74
C GLY A 201 -1.53 -6.96 -14.21
N GLY A 202 -2.15 -7.87 -14.97
CA GLY A 202 -3.42 -8.52 -14.57
C GLY A 202 -3.37 -9.31 -13.25
N GLU A 203 -2.18 -9.58 -12.72
CA GLU A 203 -1.98 -10.27 -11.43
C GLU A 203 -2.27 -9.37 -10.22
N GLY A 204 -2.31 -8.04 -10.38
CA GLY A 204 -2.70 -7.12 -9.32
C GLY A 204 -2.05 -5.74 -9.39
N ASN A 205 -2.61 -4.83 -8.61
CA ASN A 205 -2.12 -3.47 -8.48
C ASN A 205 -0.86 -3.43 -7.60
N PHE A 206 0.07 -2.53 -7.91
CA PHE A 206 1.26 -2.33 -7.10
C PHE A 206 1.80 -0.91 -7.20
N GLU A 207 2.63 -0.53 -6.24
CA GLU A 207 3.34 0.73 -6.17
C GLU A 207 4.84 0.47 -5.98
N LEU A 208 5.67 1.33 -6.57
CA LEU A 208 7.10 1.41 -6.32
C LEU A 208 7.39 2.78 -5.72
N ILE A 209 8.07 2.80 -4.59
CA ILE A 209 8.38 4.03 -3.85
C ILE A 209 9.89 4.12 -3.74
N THR A 210 10.45 5.23 -4.23
CA THR A 210 11.84 5.60 -4.02
C THR A 210 11.88 6.68 -2.94
N THR A 211 12.51 6.40 -1.81
CA THR A 211 12.61 7.32 -0.68
C THR A 211 13.72 8.35 -0.88
N SER A 212 13.69 9.42 -0.09
CA SER A 212 14.76 10.43 0.01
C SER A 212 16.12 9.86 0.45
N THR A 213 16.14 8.69 1.11
CA THR A 213 17.37 7.97 1.47
C THR A 213 17.92 7.10 0.33
N GLY A 214 17.22 7.03 -0.81
CA GLY A 214 17.57 6.18 -1.95
C GLY A 214 17.10 4.73 -1.83
N ALA A 215 16.32 4.39 -0.80
CA ALA A 215 15.73 3.07 -0.67
C ALA A 215 14.58 2.90 -1.68
N ASN A 216 14.50 1.73 -2.30
CA ASN A 216 13.40 1.37 -3.18
C ASN A 216 12.56 0.29 -2.49
N VAL A 217 11.27 0.53 -2.35
CA VAL A 217 10.32 -0.41 -1.79
C VAL A 217 9.16 -0.62 -2.75
N GLY A 218 8.70 -1.85 -2.86
CA GLY A 218 7.47 -2.19 -3.56
C GLY A 218 6.33 -2.34 -2.57
N TYR A 219 5.12 -2.06 -3.02
CA TYR A 219 3.91 -2.39 -2.29
C TYR A 219 2.91 -3.05 -3.22
N MET A 220 2.56 -4.30 -2.95
CA MET A 220 1.57 -5.05 -3.73
C MET A 220 0.25 -5.03 -3.00
N TRP A 221 -0.79 -4.49 -3.64
CA TRP A 221 -2.11 -4.38 -3.03
C TRP A 221 -2.82 -5.73 -2.95
N ALA A 222 -3.51 -5.99 -1.83
CA ALA A 222 -4.43 -7.12 -1.72
C ALA A 222 -5.67 -6.73 -0.92
N GLN A 223 -6.73 -7.53 -1.02
CA GLN A 223 -8.07 -7.21 -0.52
C GLN A 223 -8.14 -7.09 1.01
N LEU A 224 -7.27 -7.83 1.72
CA LEU A 224 -7.25 -7.94 3.19
C LEU A 224 -5.98 -7.36 3.83
N GLY A 225 -5.12 -6.70 3.04
CA GLY A 225 -3.82 -6.19 3.45
C GLY A 225 -2.78 -6.56 2.42
N GLY A 226 -2.10 -5.56 1.87
CA GLY A 226 -1.06 -5.79 0.87
C GLY A 226 0.25 -6.27 1.48
N ARG A 227 1.25 -6.45 0.61
CA ARG A 227 2.61 -6.86 0.99
C ARG A 227 3.59 -5.75 0.68
N LEU A 228 4.33 -5.30 1.69
CA LEU A 228 5.53 -4.49 1.50
C LEU A 228 6.68 -5.38 1.03
N VAL A 229 7.37 -4.92 0.01
CA VAL A 229 8.45 -5.63 -0.69
C VAL A 229 9.73 -4.83 -0.49
N HIS A 230 10.64 -5.36 0.33
CA HIS A 230 11.93 -4.75 0.63
C HIS A 230 13.12 -5.45 -0.05
N ASP A 231 12.92 -6.69 -0.50
CA ASP A 231 13.99 -7.48 -1.12
C ASP A 231 14.35 -6.89 -2.48
N ALA A 232 15.61 -6.48 -2.65
CA ALA A 232 16.06 -5.77 -3.85
C ALA A 232 15.84 -6.56 -5.16
N PRO A 233 16.05 -7.89 -5.22
CA PRO A 233 15.59 -8.72 -6.35
C PRO A 233 14.10 -8.58 -6.66
N GLU A 234 13.22 -8.69 -5.67
CA GLU A 234 11.76 -8.59 -5.89
C GLU A 234 11.32 -7.18 -6.29
N VAL A 235 11.92 -6.13 -5.71
CA VAL A 235 11.65 -4.74 -6.09
C VAL A 235 12.08 -4.48 -7.53
N ARG A 236 13.22 -5.03 -7.97
CA ARG A 236 13.68 -4.95 -9.37
C ARG A 236 12.72 -5.64 -10.33
N GLU A 237 12.17 -6.79 -9.95
CA GLU A 237 11.16 -7.47 -10.76
C GLU A 237 9.88 -6.64 -10.90
N LEU A 238 9.41 -6.01 -9.82
CA LEU A 238 8.27 -5.07 -9.89
C LEU A 238 8.57 -3.86 -10.78
N ALA A 239 9.79 -3.31 -10.74
CA ALA A 239 10.20 -2.22 -11.62
C ALA A 239 10.19 -2.64 -13.10
N LEU A 240 10.74 -3.82 -13.43
CA LEU A 240 10.67 -4.37 -14.78
C LEU A 240 9.23 -4.60 -15.24
N ARG A 241 8.35 -5.01 -14.32
CA ARG A 241 6.92 -5.17 -14.61
C ARG A 241 6.27 -3.83 -14.93
N TYR A 242 6.52 -2.81 -14.12
CA TYR A 242 6.04 -1.45 -14.36
C TYR A 242 6.45 -0.95 -15.76
N ASP A 243 7.73 -1.09 -16.10
CA ASP A 243 8.26 -0.62 -17.39
C ASP A 243 7.64 -1.37 -18.58
N ARG A 244 7.45 -2.69 -18.45
CA ARG A 244 6.79 -3.51 -19.49
C ARG A 244 5.32 -3.19 -19.67
N ILE A 245 4.60 -2.85 -18.59
CA ILE A 245 3.22 -2.34 -18.68
C ILE A 245 3.24 -0.96 -19.34
N GLY A 246 4.15 -0.08 -18.92
CA GLY A 246 4.33 1.25 -19.51
C GLY A 246 4.65 1.21 -20.99
N ALA A 247 5.34 0.18 -21.49
CA ALA A 247 5.57 -0.01 -22.92
C ALA A 247 4.30 -0.29 -23.74
N LYS A 248 3.17 -0.59 -23.07
CA LYS A 248 1.84 -0.78 -23.67
C LYS A 248 0.91 0.40 -23.46
N ALA A 249 1.27 1.35 -22.59
CA ALA A 249 0.48 2.55 -22.34
C ALA A 249 0.67 3.59 -23.43
N LEU A 250 -0.35 4.43 -23.64
CA LEU A 250 -0.25 5.63 -24.47
C LEU A 250 0.85 6.56 -23.95
N THR A 251 1.26 7.53 -24.76
CA THR A 251 2.07 8.66 -24.27
C THR A 251 1.26 9.49 -23.27
N GLU A 252 1.91 10.37 -22.50
CA GLU A 252 1.20 11.30 -21.61
C GLU A 252 0.21 12.17 -22.40
N GLN A 253 0.64 12.71 -23.54
CA GLN A 253 -0.24 13.46 -24.44
C GLN A 253 -1.42 12.60 -24.94
N GLY A 254 -1.19 11.39 -25.45
CA GLY A 254 -2.27 10.54 -25.93
C GLY A 254 -3.24 10.11 -24.82
N SER A 255 -2.72 9.98 -23.60
CA SER A 255 -3.52 9.70 -22.40
C SER A 255 -4.41 10.88 -22.04
N ARG A 256 -3.86 12.10 -22.10
CA ARG A 256 -4.60 13.34 -21.90
C ARG A 256 -5.72 13.50 -22.92
N GLU A 257 -5.40 13.34 -24.21
CA GLU A 257 -6.38 13.41 -25.31
C GLU A 257 -7.51 12.38 -25.10
N LEU A 258 -7.19 11.17 -24.66
CA LEU A 258 -8.19 10.15 -24.34
C LEU A 258 -9.11 10.57 -23.17
N ILE A 259 -8.55 11.17 -22.11
CA ILE A 259 -9.33 11.67 -20.97
C ILE A 259 -10.25 12.82 -21.41
N GLU A 260 -9.74 13.76 -22.21
CA GLU A 260 -10.52 14.87 -22.80
C GLU A 260 -11.70 14.34 -23.64
N GLN A 261 -11.45 13.40 -24.56
CA GLN A 261 -12.50 12.76 -25.36
C GLN A 261 -13.56 12.02 -24.52
N ARG A 262 -13.18 11.48 -23.35
CA ARG A 262 -14.12 10.83 -22.43
C ARG A 262 -14.98 11.87 -21.71
N LEU A 263 -14.39 12.99 -21.29
CA LEU A 263 -15.09 14.12 -20.68
C LEU A 263 -16.10 14.76 -21.65
N GLU A 264 -15.69 15.01 -22.90
CA GLU A 264 -16.57 15.57 -23.94
C GLU A 264 -17.82 14.70 -24.16
N ARG A 265 -17.65 13.39 -24.31
CA ARG A 265 -18.78 12.46 -24.45
C ARG A 265 -19.74 12.50 -23.26
N LEU A 266 -19.22 12.59 -22.04
CA LEU A 266 -20.07 12.72 -20.83
C LEU A 266 -20.85 14.04 -20.79
N ASN A 267 -20.32 15.10 -21.41
CA ASN A 267 -20.98 16.39 -21.51
C ASN A 267 -22.08 16.39 -22.57
N GLU A 268 -21.82 15.79 -23.74
CA GLU A 268 -22.81 15.64 -24.82
C GLU A 268 -24.04 14.85 -24.37
N HIS A 269 -23.84 13.73 -23.66
CA HIS A 269 -24.94 12.94 -23.12
C HIS A 269 -25.81 13.72 -22.12
N ARG A 270 -25.21 14.60 -21.32
CA ARG A 270 -25.96 15.47 -20.39
C ARG A 270 -26.84 16.47 -21.15
N VAL A 271 -26.27 17.15 -22.15
CA VAL A 271 -27.00 18.13 -22.97
C VAL A 271 -28.19 17.47 -23.67
N ALA A 272 -28.01 16.27 -24.23
CA ALA A 272 -29.09 15.51 -24.85
C ALA A 272 -30.22 15.15 -23.86
N GLN A 273 -29.86 14.71 -22.64
CA GLN A 273 -30.85 14.41 -21.60
C GLN A 273 -31.62 15.66 -21.14
N GLU A 274 -30.95 16.78 -20.95
CA GLU A 274 -31.58 18.04 -20.55
C GLU A 274 -32.51 18.60 -21.64
N GLN A 275 -32.15 18.45 -22.92
CA GLN A 275 -33.01 18.83 -24.04
C GLN A 275 -34.25 17.93 -24.13
N GLN A 276 -34.11 16.64 -23.86
CA GLN A 276 -35.23 15.70 -23.88
C GLN A 276 -36.23 15.93 -22.74
N ILE A 277 -35.75 16.36 -21.56
CA ILE A 277 -36.60 16.74 -20.42
C ILE A 277 -37.35 18.07 -20.66
N ARG A 278 -36.79 19.01 -21.43
CA ARG A 278 -37.45 20.29 -21.74
C ARG A 278 -38.51 20.20 -22.83
N HIS A 279 -38.50 19.14 -23.64
CA HIS A 279 -39.40 18.97 -24.79
C HIS A 279 -40.38 17.79 -24.65
N GLY A 280 -40.41 17.12 -23.50
CA GLY A 280 -41.35 16.05 -23.15
C GLY A 280 -42.21 16.43 -21.96
#